data_AF-A0A2W5N1K5-F1
#
_entry.id   AF-A0A2W5N1K5-F1
#
_cell.length_a   1.000
_cell.length_b   1.000
_cell.length_c   1.000
_cell.angle_alpha   90.00
_cell.angle_beta   90.00
_cell.angle_gamma   90.00
#
_symmetry.space_group_name_H-M   'P 1'
#
loop_
_entity.id
_entity.type
_entity.pdbx_description
1 polymer ?
#
loop_
_entity_poly.entity_id
_entity_poly.type
_entity_poly.pdbx_seq_one_letter_code
_entity_poly.pdbx_strand_id
1 'polypeptide(L)'
;MMSRLVPALGALLLSLSTPAFAQTGGTVAPVTGLPATAWEAAYARPLDDAAVAEPEIFRLLTEWASVKDPKNPGLHRKYIGEDEAKLVIRHLRRDGRLDAGEIDLLEEYAFPKDRVIQLTRIGPDGRPDKASRTAVTTPPGMMQSFARELTAMWQTEWERPDAAGWPLLVGIYARDPKKNDILRKRVRAAGQAMLSARWQASNAGNRWAPFRDAIRLYDGATLTLPQAQWPAGKQLLYDAAADTDRYWADAIQDFLYNWLKPAG
;
A
#
# COMPACT_ATOMS: atom_id res chain seq x y z
N MET A 1 13.89 -80.88 10.25
CA MET A 1 15.08 -80.14 10.74
C MET A 1 15.80 -79.54 9.54
N MET A 2 15.74 -78.22 9.39
CA MET A 2 16.80 -77.33 8.88
C MET A 2 16.17 -76.01 8.43
N SER A 3 16.40 -75.02 9.27
CA SER A 3 16.03 -73.61 9.12
C SER A 3 16.61 -72.99 7.85
N ARG A 4 15.84 -72.11 7.21
CA ARG A 4 16.42 -71.06 6.35
C ARG A 4 15.84 -69.71 6.73
N LEU A 5 16.79 -68.81 6.97
CA LEU A 5 16.68 -67.45 7.46
C LEU A 5 16.06 -66.52 6.42
N VAL A 6 15.16 -65.65 6.87
CA VAL A 6 14.70 -64.47 6.15
C VAL A 6 15.57 -63.29 6.59
N PRO A 7 16.23 -62.54 5.68
CA PRO A 7 16.83 -61.27 6.05
C PRO A 7 15.78 -60.17 5.95
N ALA A 8 15.49 -59.52 7.08
CA ALA A 8 14.75 -58.27 7.14
C ALA A 8 15.63 -57.13 6.64
N LEU A 9 15.30 -56.58 5.47
CA LEU A 9 15.87 -55.33 4.96
C LEU A 9 15.16 -54.16 5.66
N GLY A 10 15.82 -53.60 6.67
CA GLY A 10 15.40 -52.36 7.32
C GLY A 10 15.60 -51.17 6.40
N ALA A 11 14.51 -50.61 5.87
CA ALA A 11 14.52 -49.35 5.16
C ALA A 11 14.59 -48.20 6.18
N LEU A 12 15.79 -47.64 6.37
CA LEU A 12 16.02 -46.44 7.16
C LEU A 12 15.65 -45.22 6.31
N LEU A 13 14.40 -44.78 6.39
CA LEU A 13 13.93 -43.53 5.79
C LEU A 13 14.45 -42.35 6.63
N LEU A 14 15.65 -41.87 6.28
CA LEU A 14 16.13 -40.54 6.64
C LEU A 14 15.26 -39.51 5.90
N SER A 15 14.18 -39.08 6.54
CA SER A 15 13.45 -37.88 6.14
C SER A 15 14.33 -36.66 6.45
N LEU A 16 14.98 -36.14 5.42
CA LEU A 16 15.56 -34.81 5.43
C LEU A 16 14.41 -33.82 5.56
N SER A 17 14.13 -33.38 6.78
CA SER A 17 13.31 -32.22 7.05
C SER A 17 14.02 -30.99 6.47
N THR A 18 13.60 -30.60 5.27
CA THR A 18 13.88 -29.27 4.75
C THR A 18 13.34 -28.26 5.77
N PRO A 19 14.13 -27.24 6.17
CA PRO A 19 13.58 -26.17 6.99
C PRO A 19 12.53 -25.47 6.14
N ALA A 20 11.27 -25.64 6.52
CA ALA A 20 10.19 -24.79 6.03
C ALA A 20 10.57 -23.37 6.44
N PHE A 21 11.01 -22.57 5.46
CA PHE A 21 10.96 -21.12 5.60
C PHE A 21 9.51 -20.78 5.88
N ALA A 22 9.22 -20.44 7.13
CA ALA A 22 7.96 -19.85 7.54
C ALA A 22 7.85 -18.51 6.80
N GLN A 23 7.27 -18.55 5.60
CA GLN A 23 6.73 -17.38 4.95
C GLN A 23 5.61 -16.89 5.87
N THR A 24 5.91 -15.86 6.65
CA THR A 24 4.93 -15.07 7.41
C THR A 24 4.06 -14.27 6.44
N GLY A 25 3.44 -14.96 5.48
CA GLY A 25 2.41 -14.46 4.58
C GLY A 25 1.06 -14.55 5.26
N GLY A 26 0.95 -13.96 6.47
CA GLY A 26 -0.36 -13.71 7.03
C GLY A 26 -1.12 -12.82 6.05
N THR A 27 -2.26 -13.30 5.55
CA THR A 27 -3.18 -12.48 4.76
C THR A 27 -3.44 -11.19 5.51
N VAL A 28 -2.99 -10.08 4.93
CA VAL A 28 -3.23 -8.72 5.40
C VAL A 28 -4.76 -8.58 5.50
N ALA A 29 -5.29 -8.52 6.73
CA ALA A 29 -6.70 -8.16 7.00
C ALA A 29 -7.14 -6.95 6.16
N PRO A 30 -8.31 -7.01 5.50
CA PRO A 30 -8.77 -5.91 4.66
C PRO A 30 -8.96 -4.65 5.51
N VAL A 31 -8.35 -3.56 5.08
CA VAL A 31 -8.51 -2.23 5.69
C VAL A 31 -9.40 -1.42 4.78
N THR A 32 -10.41 -0.78 5.35
CA THR A 32 -11.32 0.10 4.63
C THR A 32 -10.93 1.56 4.86
N GLY A 33 -10.60 2.30 3.81
CA GLY A 33 -10.36 3.73 3.93
C GLY A 33 -11.62 4.51 4.37
N LEU A 34 -11.45 5.80 4.66
CA LEU A 34 -12.55 6.77 4.82
C LEU A 34 -13.61 6.65 3.67
N PRO A 35 -14.85 7.13 3.85
CA PRO A 35 -15.76 7.33 2.73
C PRO A 35 -15.24 8.44 1.79
N ALA A 36 -15.53 8.36 0.49
CA ALA A 36 -15.00 9.25 -0.55
C ALA A 36 -15.11 10.76 -0.21
N THR A 37 -16.22 11.18 0.41
CA THR A 37 -16.44 12.58 0.81
C THR A 37 -15.57 13.02 1.99
N ALA A 38 -15.23 12.10 2.91
CA ALA A 38 -14.31 12.37 4.00
C ALA A 38 -12.85 12.36 3.52
N TRP A 39 -12.54 11.61 2.45
CA TRP A 39 -11.25 11.67 1.77
C TRP A 39 -10.99 13.03 1.12
N GLU A 40 -11.95 13.59 0.39
CA GLU A 40 -11.76 14.91 -0.22
C GLU A 40 -11.47 15.99 0.83
N ALA A 41 -12.14 15.94 1.99
CA ALA A 41 -11.89 16.85 3.10
C ALA A 41 -10.54 16.61 3.80
N ALA A 42 -10.14 15.34 3.95
CA ALA A 42 -8.84 14.95 4.50
C ALA A 42 -7.67 15.47 3.66
N TYR A 43 -7.80 15.39 2.33
CA TYR A 43 -6.73 15.69 1.36
C TYR A 43 -6.81 17.06 0.71
N ALA A 44 -7.86 17.82 0.96
CA ALA A 44 -7.89 19.25 0.70
C ALA A 44 -6.96 20.04 1.64
N ARG A 45 -6.47 19.42 2.71
CA ARG A 45 -5.47 20.02 3.59
C ARG A 45 -4.11 20.01 2.88
N PRO A 46 -3.38 21.13 2.86
CA PRO A 46 -1.97 21.10 2.50
C PRO A 46 -1.29 20.02 3.34
N LEU A 47 -0.39 19.25 2.73
CA LEU A 47 0.67 18.54 3.44
C LEU A 47 1.53 19.62 4.12
N ASP A 48 1.03 20.22 5.20
CA ASP A 48 1.86 20.98 6.12
C ASP A 48 2.92 19.99 6.61
N ASP A 49 4.16 20.46 6.79
CA ASP A 49 5.34 19.63 7.04
C ASP A 49 5.33 18.82 8.36
N ALA A 50 4.17 18.49 8.95
CA ALA A 50 4.02 17.63 10.10
C ALA A 50 2.82 16.68 10.00
N ALA A 51 3.11 15.38 10.04
CA ALA A 51 2.13 14.31 10.18
C ALA A 51 1.34 14.46 11.49
N VAL A 52 0.05 14.15 11.44
CA VAL A 52 -0.84 14.24 12.60
C VAL A 52 -1.20 12.82 13.06
N ALA A 53 -1.05 12.53 14.35
CA ALA A 53 -1.33 11.20 14.91
C ALA A 53 -2.21 11.26 16.16
N GLU A 54 -3.13 10.29 16.26
CA GLU A 54 -3.91 10.02 17.47
C GLU A 54 -3.00 9.79 18.69
N PRO A 55 -3.43 10.12 19.93
CA PRO A 55 -2.58 10.05 21.11
C PRO A 55 -1.89 8.70 21.32
N GLU A 56 -2.57 7.60 20.99
CA GLU A 56 -2.02 6.25 21.13
C GLU A 56 -0.89 5.97 20.14
N ILE A 57 -1.07 6.34 18.86
CA ILE A 57 -0.06 6.19 17.81
C ILE A 57 1.10 7.17 18.03
N PHE A 58 0.79 8.42 18.41
CA PHE A 58 1.78 9.41 18.77
C PHE A 58 2.68 8.90 19.90
N ARG A 59 2.07 8.31 20.93
CA ARG A 59 2.81 7.70 22.05
C ARG A 59 3.69 6.55 21.57
N LEU A 60 3.14 5.61 20.77
CA LEU A 60 3.93 4.51 20.20
C LEU A 60 5.16 5.01 19.44
N LEU A 61 4.98 5.97 18.54
CA LEU A 61 6.08 6.53 17.73
C LEU A 61 7.11 7.34 18.53
N THR A 62 6.77 7.76 19.75
CA THR A 62 7.58 8.67 20.56
C THR A 62 8.13 8.06 21.84
N GLU A 63 7.65 6.91 22.31
CA GLU A 63 8.18 6.29 23.54
C GLU A 63 9.51 5.54 23.33
N TRP A 64 9.95 5.35 22.09
CA TRP A 64 11.15 4.56 21.82
C TRP A 64 12.44 5.33 22.08
N ALA A 65 13.47 4.57 22.48
CA ALA A 65 14.75 5.11 22.90
C ALA A 65 15.40 5.93 21.77
N SER A 66 15.90 7.12 22.13
CA SER A 66 16.69 7.91 21.20
C SER A 66 18.07 7.28 21.01
N VAL A 67 18.48 7.10 19.77
CA VAL A 67 19.83 6.64 19.40
C VAL A 67 20.58 7.82 18.80
N LYS A 68 21.90 7.88 19.01
CA LYS A 68 22.74 8.88 18.32
C LYS A 68 22.72 8.61 16.82
N ASP A 69 22.50 9.65 16.03
CA ASP A 69 22.59 9.56 14.59
C ASP A 69 24.04 9.23 14.18
N PRO A 70 24.28 8.11 13.47
CA PRO A 70 25.63 7.67 13.09
C PRO A 70 26.30 8.62 12.07
N LYS A 71 25.53 9.42 11.33
CA LYS A 71 26.01 10.47 10.42
C LYS A 71 26.14 11.83 11.10
N ASN A 72 25.42 12.06 12.21
CA ASN A 72 25.50 13.30 13.00
C ASN A 72 25.40 13.02 14.52
N PRO A 73 26.52 12.73 15.20
CA PRO A 73 26.53 12.30 16.60
C PRO A 73 25.96 13.31 17.62
N GLY A 74 25.77 14.57 17.22
CA GLY A 74 25.10 15.60 18.04
C GLY A 74 23.57 15.57 17.96
N LEU A 75 23.01 14.76 17.06
CA LEU A 75 21.56 14.59 16.89
C LEU A 75 21.12 13.28 17.55
N HIS A 76 20.21 13.38 18.52
CA HIS A 76 19.50 12.24 19.08
C HIS A 76 18.21 12.02 18.31
N ARG A 77 18.04 10.84 17.69
CA ARG A 77 16.86 10.49 16.90
C ARG A 77 16.16 9.29 17.52
N LYS A 78 14.83 9.28 17.51
CA LYS A 78 14.07 8.06 17.84
C LYS A 78 14.08 7.17 16.61
N TYR A 79 14.64 5.97 16.75
CA TYR A 79 14.69 4.97 15.69
C TYR A 79 13.57 3.96 15.89
N ILE A 80 12.83 3.73 14.82
CA ILE A 80 11.77 2.72 14.72
C ILE A 80 12.40 1.47 14.08
N GLY A 81 12.36 0.30 14.73
CA GLY A 81 12.81 -0.99 14.19
C GLY A 81 11.64 -1.83 13.66
N GLU A 82 11.92 -2.94 12.94
CA GLU A 82 10.92 -3.68 12.13
C GLU A 82 9.69 -4.11 12.93
N ASP A 83 9.93 -4.57 14.15
CA ASP A 83 8.87 -5.01 15.05
C ASP A 83 8.03 -3.84 15.56
N GLU A 84 8.65 -2.68 15.77
CA GLU A 84 7.97 -1.45 16.12
C GLU A 84 7.09 -0.90 14.98
N ALA A 85 7.54 -0.95 13.72
CA ALA A 85 6.66 -0.59 12.60
C ALA A 85 5.52 -1.60 12.42
N LYS A 86 5.77 -2.89 12.59
CA LYS A 86 4.68 -3.90 12.61
C LYS A 86 3.67 -3.60 13.71
N LEU A 87 4.13 -3.10 14.86
CA LEU A 87 3.26 -2.71 15.96
C LEU A 87 2.42 -1.47 15.59
N VAL A 88 3.03 -0.42 15.02
CA VAL A 88 2.30 0.76 14.53
C VAL A 88 1.30 0.37 13.45
N ILE A 89 1.70 -0.42 12.45
CA ILE A 89 0.82 -0.94 11.40
C ILE A 89 -0.33 -1.75 12.00
N ARG A 90 -0.06 -2.62 12.98
CA ARG A 90 -1.12 -3.37 13.67
C ARG A 90 -2.11 -2.43 14.37
N HIS A 91 -1.60 -1.34 14.94
CA HIS A 91 -2.41 -0.36 15.65
C HIS A 91 -3.32 0.43 14.71
N LEU A 92 -2.75 0.89 13.59
CA LEU A 92 -3.43 1.55 12.48
C LEU A 92 -4.53 0.66 11.86
N ARG A 93 -4.46 -0.66 12.04
CA ARG A 93 -5.41 -1.62 11.47
C ARG A 93 -6.45 -2.10 12.46
N ARG A 94 -6.37 -1.69 13.73
CA ARG A 94 -7.13 -2.30 14.83
C ARG A 94 -8.64 -2.23 14.59
N ASP A 95 -9.13 -1.15 14.03
CA ASP A 95 -10.56 -0.91 13.76
C ASP A 95 -10.96 -1.19 12.30
N GLY A 96 -10.01 -1.68 11.49
CA GLY A 96 -10.20 -1.92 10.07
C GLY A 96 -10.47 -0.65 9.25
N ARG A 97 -10.20 0.53 9.82
CA ARG A 97 -10.35 1.82 9.16
C ARG A 97 -9.07 2.62 9.26
N LEU A 98 -8.83 3.48 8.27
CA LEU A 98 -7.76 4.46 8.36
C LEU A 98 -8.34 5.85 8.17
N ASP A 99 -8.04 6.74 9.10
CA ASP A 99 -8.40 8.15 9.00
C ASP A 99 -7.37 8.99 8.24
N ALA A 100 -7.70 10.26 8.02
CA ALA A 100 -6.87 11.21 7.30
C ALA A 100 -5.43 11.30 7.83
N GLY A 101 -5.27 11.35 9.16
CA GLY A 101 -3.98 11.46 9.82
C GLY A 101 -3.19 10.16 9.75
N GLU A 102 -3.87 9.02 9.86
CA GLU A 102 -3.26 7.70 9.75
C GLU A 102 -2.72 7.40 8.34
N ILE A 103 -3.44 7.80 7.29
CA ILE A 103 -2.90 7.67 5.93
C ILE A 103 -1.77 8.68 5.68
N ASP A 104 -1.89 9.93 6.13
CA ASP A 104 -0.82 10.93 6.06
C ASP A 104 0.47 10.41 6.75
N LEU A 105 0.31 9.77 7.90
CA LEU A 105 1.38 9.09 8.62
C LEU A 105 2.00 7.96 7.77
N LEU A 106 1.19 7.04 7.25
CA LEU A 106 1.67 5.95 6.39
C LEU A 106 2.41 6.48 5.15
N GLU A 107 1.90 7.55 4.55
CA GLU A 107 2.54 8.24 3.44
C GLU A 107 3.92 8.77 3.88
N GLU A 108 4.00 9.61 4.92
CA GLU A 108 5.26 10.19 5.42
C GLU A 108 6.32 9.12 5.77
N TYR A 109 5.90 7.99 6.35
CA TYR A 109 6.81 6.87 6.67
C TYR A 109 7.16 5.97 5.48
N ALA A 110 6.36 5.94 4.41
CA ALA A 110 6.59 5.10 3.23
C ALA A 110 7.55 5.71 2.19
N PHE A 111 7.97 6.97 2.35
CA PHE A 111 8.84 7.63 1.38
C PHE A 111 10.33 7.54 1.73
N PRO A 112 11.16 7.16 0.74
CA PRO A 112 12.61 7.03 0.89
C PRO A 112 13.30 8.40 0.79
N LYS A 113 13.33 9.13 1.89
CA LYS A 113 14.34 10.16 2.14
C LYS A 113 14.76 10.02 3.60
N ASP A 114 16.03 10.22 3.95
CA ASP A 114 16.53 10.35 5.34
C ASP A 114 15.89 11.58 6.02
N ARG A 115 14.55 11.66 6.02
CA ARG A 115 13.73 12.81 6.37
C ARG A 115 13.33 12.62 7.82
N VAL A 116 13.50 13.70 8.56
CA VAL A 116 12.88 13.84 9.87
C VAL A 116 11.40 14.09 9.63
N ILE A 117 10.56 13.14 10.02
CA ILE A 117 9.11 13.30 10.01
C ILE A 117 8.77 14.12 11.24
N GLN A 118 8.14 15.28 11.04
CA GLN A 118 7.58 16.04 12.14
C GLN A 118 6.23 15.40 12.47
N LEU A 119 6.01 15.11 13.74
CA LEU A 119 4.81 14.47 14.24
C LEU A 119 4.13 15.41 15.21
N THR A 120 2.83 15.61 15.05
CA THR A 120 1.99 16.41 15.95
C THR A 120 0.87 15.55 16.49
N ARG A 121 0.65 15.57 17.80
CA ARG A 121 -0.44 14.83 18.44
C ARG A 121 -1.79 15.50 18.15
N ILE A 122 -2.83 14.72 17.97
CA ILE A 122 -4.22 15.20 18.02
C ILE A 122 -4.60 15.51 19.48
N GLY A 123 -5.07 16.73 19.71
CA GLY A 123 -5.58 17.18 21.00
C GLY A 123 -6.98 16.63 21.31
N PRO A 124 -7.45 16.76 22.56
CA PRO A 124 -8.76 16.28 22.98
C PRO A 124 -9.95 16.97 22.27
N ASP A 125 -9.70 18.08 21.59
CA ASP A 125 -10.65 18.81 20.75
C ASP A 125 -10.67 18.35 19.27
N GLY A 126 -9.91 17.29 18.94
CA GLY A 126 -9.77 16.77 17.59
C GLY A 126 -8.90 17.63 16.67
N ARG A 127 -8.12 18.59 17.21
CA ARG A 127 -7.25 19.48 16.44
C ARG A 127 -5.77 19.19 16.72
N PRO A 128 -4.85 19.52 15.80
CA PRO A 128 -3.42 19.35 16.04
C PRO A 128 -2.93 20.20 17.22
N ASP A 129 -2.37 19.55 18.25
CA ASP A 129 -1.74 20.18 19.40
C ASP A 129 -0.30 20.59 19.04
N LYS A 130 -0.11 21.81 18.54
CA LYS A 130 1.19 22.29 18.07
C LYS A 130 2.30 22.25 19.15
N ALA A 131 1.95 22.30 20.43
CA ALA A 131 2.92 22.20 21.52
C ALA A 131 3.52 20.79 21.66
N SER A 132 2.84 19.78 21.14
CA SER A 132 3.29 18.38 21.12
C SER A 132 4.23 18.02 19.97
N ARG A 133 4.57 18.98 19.09
CA ARG A 133 5.35 18.70 17.88
C ARG A 133 6.71 18.08 18.20
N THR A 134 7.02 16.96 17.56
CA THR A 134 8.29 16.25 17.76
C THR A 134 8.82 15.67 16.45
N ALA A 135 10.09 15.29 16.44
CA ALA A 135 10.80 14.79 15.27
C ALA A 135 11.08 13.29 15.42
N VAL A 136 10.67 12.51 14.41
CA VAL A 136 10.90 11.07 14.34
C VAL A 136 11.69 10.74 13.08
N THR A 137 12.60 9.76 13.14
CA THR A 137 13.38 9.33 11.98
C THR A 137 13.17 7.84 11.73
N THR A 138 12.99 7.50 10.45
CA THR A 138 12.76 6.13 10.00
C THR A 138 14.02 5.60 9.32
N PRO A 139 14.61 4.47 9.75
CA PRO A 139 15.76 3.90 9.04
C PRO A 139 15.35 3.32 7.67
N PRO A 140 16.26 3.19 6.69
CA PRO A 140 15.91 2.81 5.31
C PRO A 140 15.15 1.49 5.13
N GLY A 141 15.44 0.46 5.93
CA GLY A 141 14.75 -0.85 5.86
C GLY A 141 13.28 -0.78 6.28
N MET A 142 12.90 0.25 7.03
CA MET A 142 11.59 0.40 7.66
C MET A 142 10.59 1.08 6.77
N MET A 143 11.07 1.99 5.94
CA MET A 143 10.28 2.59 4.86
C MET A 143 9.67 1.51 3.97
N GLN A 144 10.35 0.37 3.79
CA GLN A 144 9.83 -0.75 2.99
C GLN A 144 8.63 -1.46 3.63
N SER A 145 8.53 -1.51 4.96
CA SER A 145 7.38 -2.14 5.64
C SER A 145 6.14 -1.26 5.56
N PHE A 146 6.27 0.04 5.84
CA PHE A 146 5.18 1.00 5.63
C PHE A 146 4.76 1.10 4.16
N ALA A 147 5.73 1.12 3.26
CA ALA A 147 5.52 1.07 1.82
C ALA A 147 4.72 -0.15 1.35
N ARG A 148 5.04 -1.35 1.87
CA ARG A 148 4.33 -2.58 1.54
C ARG A 148 2.89 -2.54 2.03
N GLU A 149 2.68 -2.07 3.26
CA GLU A 149 1.34 -1.92 3.83
C GLU A 149 0.49 -0.92 3.03
N LEU A 150 1.07 0.25 2.71
CA LEU A 150 0.42 1.28 1.92
C LEU A 150 0.01 0.76 0.52
N THR A 151 0.89 -0.01 -0.14
CA THR A 151 0.55 -0.69 -1.41
C THR A 151 -0.56 -1.73 -1.23
N ALA A 152 -0.53 -2.55 -0.18
CA ALA A 152 -1.56 -3.56 0.08
C ALA A 152 -2.94 -2.93 0.39
N MET A 153 -2.96 -1.80 1.09
CA MET A 153 -4.18 -1.02 1.29
C MET A 153 -4.74 -0.53 -0.04
N TRP A 154 -3.92 0.09 -0.89
CA TRP A 154 -4.41 0.53 -2.20
C TRP A 154 -4.89 -0.63 -3.06
N GLN A 155 -4.27 -1.80 -2.96
CA GLN A 155 -4.76 -3.00 -3.62
C GLN A 155 -6.18 -3.38 -3.11
N THR A 156 -6.42 -3.29 -1.81
CA THR A 156 -7.75 -3.53 -1.22
C THR A 156 -8.79 -2.54 -1.79
N GLU A 157 -8.43 -1.27 -1.94
CA GLU A 157 -9.31 -0.25 -2.53
C GLU A 157 -9.55 -0.51 -4.04
N TRP A 158 -8.57 -1.04 -4.76
CA TRP A 158 -8.69 -1.52 -6.15
C TRP A 158 -9.51 -2.81 -6.28
N GLU A 159 -9.77 -3.52 -5.20
CA GLU A 159 -10.53 -4.77 -5.21
C GLU A 159 -11.93 -4.60 -4.61
N ARG A 160 -12.28 -3.39 -4.17
CA ARG A 160 -13.62 -3.11 -3.63
C ARG A 160 -14.71 -3.38 -4.68
N PRO A 161 -15.83 -4.00 -4.26
CA PRO A 161 -16.99 -4.20 -5.12
C PRO A 161 -17.44 -2.89 -5.76
N ASP A 162 -17.92 -2.97 -7.00
CA ASP A 162 -18.47 -1.86 -7.77
C ASP A 162 -17.52 -0.65 -7.88
N ALA A 163 -16.21 -0.89 -7.77
CA ALA A 163 -15.18 0.16 -7.76
C ALA A 163 -15.42 1.23 -6.68
N ALA A 164 -15.98 0.85 -5.52
CA ALA A 164 -16.28 1.79 -4.44
C ALA A 164 -15.03 2.52 -3.87
N GLY A 165 -13.83 1.93 -4.02
CA GLY A 165 -12.55 2.56 -3.68
C GLY A 165 -12.01 3.52 -4.74
N TRP A 166 -12.65 3.62 -5.91
CA TRP A 166 -12.14 4.41 -7.03
C TRP A 166 -11.99 5.91 -6.77
N PRO A 167 -12.96 6.62 -6.18
CA PRO A 167 -12.82 8.06 -5.92
C PRO A 167 -11.57 8.38 -5.09
N LEU A 168 -11.27 7.52 -4.12
CA LEU A 168 -10.07 7.61 -3.30
C LEU A 168 -8.81 7.49 -4.15
N LEU A 169 -8.67 6.43 -4.92
CA LEU A 169 -7.48 6.16 -5.72
C LEU A 169 -7.21 7.29 -6.72
N VAL A 170 -8.27 7.82 -7.35
CA VAL A 170 -8.19 8.97 -8.25
C VAL A 170 -7.76 10.24 -7.51
N GLY A 171 -8.33 10.50 -6.33
CA GLY A 171 -7.95 11.65 -5.50
C GLY A 171 -6.48 11.64 -5.10
N ILE A 172 -5.93 10.49 -4.72
CA ILE A 172 -4.50 10.32 -4.43
C ILE A 172 -3.66 10.57 -5.69
N TYR A 173 -4.07 9.99 -6.82
CA TYR A 173 -3.33 10.09 -8.07
C TYR A 173 -3.33 11.50 -8.67
N ALA A 174 -4.41 12.27 -8.47
CA ALA A 174 -4.58 13.63 -8.97
C ALA A 174 -3.74 14.69 -8.24
N ARG A 175 -3.09 14.35 -7.12
CA ARG A 175 -2.22 15.31 -6.39
C ARG A 175 -1.04 15.75 -7.24
N ASP A 176 -0.46 16.91 -6.88
CA ASP A 176 0.68 17.52 -7.58
C ASP A 176 1.75 16.45 -7.89
N PRO A 177 1.96 16.13 -9.18
CA PRO A 177 2.88 15.08 -9.60
C PRO A 177 4.31 15.33 -9.11
N LYS A 178 4.71 16.60 -9.01
CA LYS A 178 6.08 16.99 -8.60
C LYS A 178 6.33 16.70 -7.12
N LYS A 179 5.27 16.65 -6.32
CA LYS A 179 5.34 16.37 -4.87
C LYS A 179 5.12 14.89 -4.56
N ASN A 180 4.38 14.18 -5.42
CA ASN A 180 3.80 12.87 -5.08
C ASN A 180 4.05 11.74 -6.12
N ASP A 181 5.12 11.81 -6.91
CA ASP A 181 5.48 10.79 -7.91
C ASP A 181 5.53 9.36 -7.33
N ILE A 182 6.05 9.22 -6.11
CA ILE A 182 6.14 7.90 -5.46
C ILE A 182 4.75 7.35 -5.11
N LEU A 183 3.80 8.19 -4.66
CA LEU A 183 2.41 7.76 -4.43
C LEU A 183 1.79 7.26 -5.73
N ARG A 184 1.91 8.04 -6.80
CA ARG A 184 1.37 7.66 -8.11
C ARG A 184 1.90 6.32 -8.57
N LYS A 185 3.22 6.10 -8.47
CA LYS A 185 3.86 4.81 -8.82
C LYS A 185 3.29 3.64 -8.02
N ARG A 186 3.04 3.82 -6.73
CA ARG A 186 2.55 2.74 -5.89
C ARG A 186 1.05 2.48 -6.03
N VAL A 187 0.22 3.52 -6.19
CA VAL A 187 -1.21 3.38 -6.53
C VAL A 187 -1.36 2.66 -7.87
N ARG A 188 -0.51 2.98 -8.85
CA ARG A 188 -0.40 2.26 -10.12
C ARG A 188 0.05 0.81 -9.94
N ALA A 189 1.07 0.55 -9.12
CA ALA A 189 1.53 -0.81 -8.85
C ALA A 189 0.44 -1.69 -8.21
N ALA A 190 -0.38 -1.12 -7.32
CA ALA A 190 -1.55 -1.81 -6.77
C ALA A 190 -2.58 -2.14 -7.87
N GLY A 191 -2.85 -1.19 -8.77
CA GLY A 191 -3.73 -1.40 -9.93
C GLY A 191 -3.18 -2.45 -10.90
N GLN A 192 -1.88 -2.40 -11.17
CA GLN A 192 -1.17 -3.38 -12.00
C GLN A 192 -1.32 -4.79 -11.44
N ALA A 193 -1.17 -4.97 -10.12
CA ALA A 193 -1.31 -6.27 -9.47
C ALA A 193 -2.73 -6.84 -9.67
N MET A 194 -3.76 -6.03 -9.39
CA MET A 194 -5.16 -6.40 -9.60
C MET A 194 -5.44 -6.73 -11.07
N LEU A 195 -5.05 -5.86 -12.00
CA LEU A 195 -5.24 -6.07 -13.44
C LEU A 195 -4.47 -7.27 -13.97
N SER A 196 -3.28 -7.58 -13.44
CA SER A 196 -2.53 -8.79 -13.79
C SER A 196 -3.29 -10.05 -13.43
N ALA A 197 -3.93 -10.09 -12.26
CA ALA A 197 -4.77 -11.23 -11.87
C ALA A 197 -5.97 -11.39 -12.81
N ARG A 198 -6.59 -10.28 -13.24
CA ARG A 198 -7.68 -10.31 -14.24
C ARG A 198 -7.19 -10.75 -15.62
N TRP A 199 -6.00 -10.34 -16.02
CA TRP A 199 -5.38 -10.77 -17.26
C TRP A 199 -5.07 -12.27 -17.28
N GLN A 200 -4.50 -12.81 -16.20
CA GLN A 200 -4.24 -14.25 -16.07
C GLN A 200 -5.53 -15.10 -16.20
N ALA A 201 -6.66 -14.57 -15.74
CA ALA A 201 -7.97 -15.21 -15.91
C ALA A 201 -8.60 -14.98 -17.30
N SER A 202 -7.99 -14.16 -18.15
CA SER A 202 -8.49 -13.76 -19.47
C SER A 202 -7.87 -14.59 -20.59
N ASN A 203 -8.67 -14.92 -21.60
CA ASN A 203 -8.19 -15.60 -22.80
C ASN A 203 -9.16 -15.36 -23.98
N ALA A 204 -8.78 -15.81 -25.17
CA ALA A 204 -9.63 -15.68 -26.36
C ALA A 204 -11.00 -16.37 -26.20
N GLY A 205 -11.05 -17.52 -25.49
CA GLY A 205 -12.28 -18.28 -25.25
C GLY A 205 -13.32 -17.51 -24.44
N ASN A 206 -12.89 -16.72 -23.46
CA ASN A 206 -13.77 -15.82 -22.70
C ASN A 206 -13.78 -14.37 -23.21
N ARG A 207 -13.22 -14.12 -24.40
CA ARG A 207 -13.12 -12.79 -25.02
C ARG A 207 -12.49 -11.75 -24.08
N TRP A 208 -11.51 -12.19 -23.31
CA TRP A 208 -10.79 -11.41 -22.30
C TRP A 208 -11.69 -10.73 -21.26
N ALA A 209 -12.85 -11.32 -20.98
CA ALA A 209 -13.89 -10.70 -20.16
C ALA A 209 -13.39 -10.23 -18.79
N PRO A 210 -12.62 -11.00 -18.00
CA PRO A 210 -12.19 -10.54 -16.68
C PRO A 210 -11.37 -9.24 -16.70
N PHE A 211 -10.43 -9.10 -17.63
CA PHE A 211 -9.64 -7.87 -17.78
C PHE A 211 -10.48 -6.73 -18.36
N ARG A 212 -11.17 -6.99 -19.47
CA ARG A 212 -12.00 -6.00 -20.17
C ARG A 212 -13.09 -5.42 -19.26
N ASP A 213 -13.75 -6.27 -18.50
CA ASP A 213 -14.88 -5.86 -17.66
C ASP A 213 -14.39 -5.12 -16.42
N ALA A 214 -13.20 -5.45 -15.89
CA ALA A 214 -12.55 -4.64 -14.87
C ALA A 214 -12.20 -3.23 -15.37
N ILE A 215 -11.62 -3.12 -16.57
CA ILE A 215 -11.35 -1.81 -17.19
C ILE A 215 -12.64 -0.99 -17.37
N ARG A 216 -13.71 -1.61 -17.89
CA ARG A 216 -15.01 -0.94 -18.07
C ARG A 216 -15.64 -0.51 -16.75
N LEU A 217 -15.53 -1.33 -15.71
CA LEU A 217 -16.02 -0.99 -14.37
C LEU A 217 -15.37 0.30 -13.87
N TYR A 218 -14.03 0.39 -13.96
CA TYR A 218 -13.28 1.55 -13.47
C TYR A 218 -13.42 2.80 -14.36
N ASP A 219 -13.56 2.64 -15.67
CA ASP A 219 -13.93 3.77 -16.54
C ASP A 219 -15.34 4.27 -16.23
N GLY A 220 -16.31 3.36 -16.06
CA GLY A 220 -17.66 3.71 -15.63
C GLY A 220 -17.67 4.45 -14.29
N ALA A 221 -16.91 3.97 -13.30
CA ALA A 221 -16.73 4.65 -12.02
C ALA A 221 -16.00 6.00 -12.15
N THR A 222 -15.13 6.18 -13.15
CA THR A 222 -14.52 7.49 -13.43
C THR A 222 -15.56 8.51 -13.85
N LEU A 223 -16.55 8.10 -14.65
CA LEU A 223 -17.60 8.98 -15.15
C LEU A 223 -18.60 9.41 -14.07
N THR A 224 -18.61 8.78 -12.90
CA THR A 224 -19.44 9.20 -11.75
C THR A 224 -18.73 10.19 -10.83
N LEU A 225 -17.42 10.41 -11.02
CA LEU A 225 -16.65 11.41 -10.26
C LEU A 225 -16.96 12.84 -10.73
N PRO A 226 -16.62 13.87 -9.92
CA PRO A 226 -16.59 15.25 -10.40
C PRO A 226 -15.77 15.37 -11.70
N GLN A 227 -16.26 16.14 -12.67
CA GLN A 227 -15.66 16.21 -14.01
C GLN A 227 -14.18 16.61 -14.01
N ALA A 228 -13.77 17.44 -13.04
CA ALA A 228 -12.36 17.84 -12.86
C ALA A 228 -11.42 16.65 -12.55
N GLN A 229 -11.95 15.54 -12.01
CA GLN A 229 -11.19 14.34 -11.66
C GLN A 229 -11.13 13.33 -12.82
N TRP A 230 -11.95 13.47 -13.86
CA TRP A 230 -12.00 12.50 -14.97
C TRP A 230 -10.64 12.28 -15.65
N PRO A 231 -9.84 13.32 -15.97
CA PRO A 231 -8.54 13.12 -16.59
C PRO A 231 -7.60 12.29 -15.71
N ALA A 232 -7.61 12.54 -14.40
CA ALA A 232 -6.79 11.79 -13.45
C ALA A 232 -7.24 10.33 -13.34
N GLY A 233 -8.55 10.07 -13.31
CA GLY A 233 -9.09 8.71 -13.28
C GLY A 233 -8.74 7.92 -14.54
N LYS A 234 -8.95 8.51 -15.72
CA LYS A 234 -8.57 7.87 -17.00
C LYS A 234 -7.07 7.61 -17.09
N GLN A 235 -6.25 8.58 -16.70
CA GLN A 235 -4.79 8.42 -16.70
C GLN A 235 -4.36 7.33 -15.72
N LEU A 236 -4.91 7.27 -14.50
CA LEU A 236 -4.56 6.23 -13.53
C LEU A 236 -4.88 4.84 -14.08
N LEU A 237 -6.06 4.66 -14.65
CA LEU A 237 -6.48 3.38 -15.22
C LEU A 237 -5.63 2.98 -16.42
N TYR A 238 -5.36 3.93 -17.34
CA TYR A 238 -4.47 3.71 -18.48
C TYR A 238 -3.07 3.32 -18.03
N ASP A 239 -2.49 4.06 -17.08
CA ASP A 239 -1.15 3.81 -16.56
C ASP A 239 -1.03 2.42 -15.93
N ALA A 240 -2.01 2.03 -15.12
CA ALA A 240 -2.04 0.71 -14.50
C ALA A 240 -2.16 -0.40 -15.56
N ALA A 241 -3.02 -0.22 -16.57
CA ALA A 241 -3.15 -1.17 -17.68
C ALA A 241 -1.87 -1.28 -18.52
N ALA A 242 -1.23 -0.15 -18.82
CA ALA A 242 0.04 -0.10 -19.56
C ALA A 242 1.24 -0.63 -18.75
N ASP A 243 1.22 -0.50 -17.41
CA ASP A 243 2.16 -1.20 -16.52
C ASP A 243 1.94 -2.72 -16.59
N THR A 244 0.67 -3.16 -16.59
CA THR A 244 0.33 -4.59 -16.72
C THR A 244 0.76 -5.14 -18.07
N ASP A 245 0.49 -4.44 -19.17
CA ASP A 245 0.87 -4.88 -20.51
C ASP A 245 2.40 -5.05 -20.66
N ARG A 246 3.17 -4.05 -20.21
CA ARG A 246 4.63 -4.14 -20.16
C ARG A 246 5.14 -5.29 -19.29
N TYR A 247 4.48 -5.56 -18.16
CA TYR A 247 4.82 -6.71 -17.31
C TYR A 247 4.62 -8.05 -18.05
N TRP A 248 3.65 -8.11 -18.97
CA TRP A 248 3.37 -9.27 -19.81
C TRP A 248 4.03 -9.18 -21.20
N ALA A 249 5.09 -8.39 -21.34
CA ALA A 249 5.86 -8.24 -22.58
C ALA A 249 4.99 -7.81 -23.78
N ASP A 250 4.11 -6.84 -23.56
CA ASP A 250 3.25 -6.21 -24.58
C ASP A 250 2.27 -7.20 -25.24
N ALA A 251 1.77 -8.16 -24.45
CA ALA A 251 0.88 -9.23 -24.91
C ALA A 251 -0.62 -8.90 -24.82
N ILE A 252 -0.99 -7.81 -24.16
CA ILE A 252 -2.37 -7.37 -24.00
C ILE A 252 -2.80 -6.61 -25.26
N GLN A 253 -3.98 -6.92 -25.78
CA GLN A 253 -4.44 -6.29 -27.01
C GLN A 253 -4.77 -4.81 -26.77
N ASP A 254 -4.12 -3.93 -27.54
CA ASP A 254 -4.27 -2.47 -27.50
C ASP A 254 -5.73 -1.98 -27.36
N PHE A 255 -6.66 -2.60 -28.11
CA PHE A 255 -8.07 -2.18 -28.10
C PHE A 255 -8.74 -2.33 -26.73
N LEU A 256 -8.16 -3.09 -25.80
CA LEU A 256 -8.71 -3.29 -24.47
C LEU A 256 -8.59 -2.03 -23.59
N TYR A 257 -7.55 -1.21 -23.77
CA TYR A 257 -7.29 -0.09 -22.88
C TYR A 257 -6.72 1.19 -23.54
N ASN A 258 -6.22 1.16 -24.78
CA ASN A 258 -5.61 2.36 -25.41
C ASN A 258 -6.60 3.50 -25.64
N TRP A 259 -7.91 3.22 -25.67
CA TRP A 259 -8.96 4.25 -25.73
C TRP A 259 -9.07 5.08 -24.44
N LEU A 260 -8.44 4.63 -23.33
CA LEU A 260 -8.30 5.42 -22.10
C LEU A 260 -7.18 6.45 -22.17
N LYS A 261 -6.27 6.33 -23.15
CA LYS A 261 -5.11 7.22 -23.28
C LYS A 261 -5.60 8.66 -23.36
N PRO A 262 -5.19 9.55 -22.44
CA PRO A 262 -5.62 10.93 -22.49
C PRO A 262 -5.12 11.60 -23.76
N ALA A 263 -5.91 12.55 -24.27
CA ALA A 263 -5.47 13.41 -25.36
C ALA A 263 -4.24 14.20 -24.89
N GLY A 264 -3.13 14.04 -25.62
CA GLY A 264 -1.89 14.77 -25.39
C GLY A 264 -1.95 16.21 -25.86
#